data_AF-A0A371S1B4-F1
#
_entry.id   AF-A0A371S1B4-F1
#
_cell.length_a   1.000
_cell.length_b   1.000
_cell.length_c   1.000
_cell.angle_alpha   90.00
_cell.angle_beta   90.00
_cell.angle_gamma   90.00
#
_symmetry.space_group_name_H-M   'P 1'
#
loop_
_entity.id
_entity.type
_entity.pdbx_description
1 polymer ?
#
loop_
_entity_poly.entity_id
_entity_poly.type
_entity_poly.pdbx_seq_one_letter_code
_entity_poly.pdbx_strand_id
1 'polypeptide(L)'
;MKTVLIVGGRRNKSFEKKGHEKQFRIMHHPAHVKQKKSKKYFESMIKQSDCIILYTDACSHQNMWDIRELSKSHQKPIVYPKGTGTSQALQLAREALEKKQIC
;
A
#
# COMPACT_ATOMS: atom_id res chain seq x y z
N MET A 1 14.68 4.23 -6.88
CA MET A 1 13.25 3.98 -7.15
C MET A 1 12.57 3.54 -5.87
N LYS A 2 11.46 4.19 -5.47
CA LYS A 2 10.73 3.85 -4.23
C LYS A 2 9.70 2.75 -4.48
N THR A 3 9.49 1.88 -3.50
CA THR A 3 8.53 0.75 -3.59
C THR A 3 7.25 1.07 -2.82
N VAL A 4 6.11 1.00 -3.50
CA VAL A 4 4.80 1.22 -2.90
C VAL A 4 4.04 -0.10 -2.84
N LEU A 5 3.65 -0.47 -1.62
CA LEU A 5 2.77 -1.61 -1.39
C LEU A 5 1.32 -1.14 -1.43
N ILE A 6 0.50 -1.81 -2.23
CA ILE A 6 -0.94 -1.59 -2.30
C ILE A 6 -1.64 -2.81 -1.70
N VAL A 7 -2.50 -2.58 -0.71
CA VAL A 7 -3.30 -3.61 -0.06
C VAL A 7 -4.78 -3.34 -0.29
N GLY A 8 -5.48 -4.36 -0.78
CA GLY A 8 -6.86 -4.25 -1.18
C GLY A 8 -7.03 -3.66 -2.59
N GLY A 9 -8.23 -3.16 -2.83
CA GLY A 9 -8.64 -2.66 -4.14
C GLY A 9 -8.81 -3.77 -5.19
N ARG A 10 -9.24 -3.38 -6.38
CA ARG A 10 -9.34 -4.27 -7.54
C ARG A 10 -7.97 -4.38 -8.23
N ARG A 11 -7.66 -5.56 -8.77
CA ARG A 11 -6.48 -5.74 -9.62
C ARG A 11 -6.60 -4.77 -10.80
N ASN A 12 -5.65 -3.86 -10.93
CA ASN A 12 -5.71 -2.79 -11.92
C ASN A 12 -4.37 -2.61 -12.61
N LYS A 13 -4.32 -2.87 -13.92
CA LYS A 13 -3.14 -2.62 -14.78
C LYS A 13 -2.68 -1.16 -14.73
N SER A 14 -3.57 -0.23 -14.33
CA SER A 14 -3.23 1.17 -14.15
C SER A 14 -2.23 1.42 -13.03
N PHE A 15 -2.16 0.57 -12.00
CA PHE A 15 -1.18 0.77 -10.93
C PHE A 15 0.25 0.60 -11.44
N GLU A 16 0.51 -0.43 -12.24
CA GLU A 16 1.83 -0.65 -12.83
C GLU A 16 2.20 0.48 -13.79
N LYS A 17 1.29 0.83 -14.72
CA LYS A 17 1.53 1.93 -15.68
C LYS A 17 1.77 3.27 -14.99
N LYS A 18 0.84 3.70 -14.12
CA LYS A 18 0.94 5.00 -13.43
C LYS A 18 2.02 5.01 -12.36
N GLY A 19 2.29 3.85 -11.76
CA GLY A 19 3.42 3.66 -10.85
C GLY A 19 4.73 3.92 -11.57
N HIS A 20 4.92 3.32 -12.75
CA HIS A 20 6.09 3.55 -13.59
C HIS A 20 6.24 5.03 -14.00
N GLU A 21 5.17 5.66 -14.49
CA GLU A 21 5.14 7.10 -14.80
C GLU A 21 5.55 7.97 -13.59
N LYS A 22 5.24 7.51 -12.37
CA LYS A 22 5.57 8.17 -11.11
C LYS A 22 6.87 7.68 -10.46
N GLN A 23 7.67 6.87 -11.16
CA GLN A 23 8.92 6.27 -10.68
C GLN A 23 8.76 5.46 -9.38
N PHE A 24 7.64 4.75 -9.26
CA PHE A 24 7.36 3.79 -8.20
C PHE A 24 7.42 2.35 -8.72
N ARG A 25 8.07 1.48 -7.95
CA ARG A 25 7.87 0.04 -8.04
C ARG A 25 6.60 -0.32 -7.29
N ILE A 26 5.67 -1.01 -7.93
CA ILE A 26 4.41 -1.40 -7.30
C ILE A 26 4.45 -2.86 -6.85
N MET A 27 4.08 -3.09 -5.60
CA MET A 27 3.70 -4.41 -5.08
C MET A 27 2.21 -4.38 -4.78
N HIS A 28 1.42 -5.29 -5.33
CA HIS A 28 -0.04 -5.28 -5.14
C HIS A 28 -0.57 -6.57 -4.54
N HIS A 29 -1.31 -6.45 -3.44
CA HIS A 29 -2.13 -7.50 -2.85
C HIS A 29 -3.63 -7.15 -3.01
N PRO A 30 -4.28 -7.59 -4.11
CA PRO A 30 -5.67 -7.24 -4.39
C PRO A 30 -6.66 -8.01 -3.50
N ALA A 31 -7.85 -7.43 -3.30
CA ALA A 31 -8.89 -7.98 -2.42
C ALA A 31 -9.39 -9.39 -2.82
N HIS A 32 -9.25 -9.78 -4.08
CA HIS A 32 -9.75 -11.07 -4.59
C HIS A 32 -8.91 -12.28 -4.14
N VAL A 33 -7.73 -12.07 -3.55
CA VAL A 33 -6.87 -13.16 -3.07
C VAL A 33 -7.51 -13.77 -1.82
N LYS A 34 -8.36 -14.79 -2.03
CA LYS A 34 -9.17 -15.46 -0.99
C LYS A 34 -8.37 -16.20 0.09
N GLN A 35 -7.05 -16.29 -0.02
CA GLN A 35 -6.24 -16.94 1.00
C GLN A 35 -6.09 -16.02 2.22
N LYS A 36 -6.47 -16.52 3.39
CA LYS A 36 -6.08 -15.92 4.68
C LYS A 36 -4.55 -15.86 4.72
N LYS A 37 -4.00 -14.68 4.45
CA LYS A 37 -2.56 -14.45 4.57
C LYS A 37 -2.24 -14.19 6.03
N SER A 38 -1.18 -14.81 6.52
CA SER A 38 -0.73 -14.59 7.89
C SER A 38 -0.17 -13.17 8.03
N LYS A 39 -0.19 -12.65 9.25
CA LYS A 39 0.49 -11.39 9.61
C LYS A 39 1.94 -11.36 9.13
N LYS A 40 2.66 -12.50 9.18
CA LYS A 40 4.03 -12.67 8.66
C LYS A 40 4.15 -12.39 7.15
N TYR A 41 3.15 -12.77 6.35
CA TYR A 41 3.16 -12.49 4.90
C TYR A 41 3.13 -10.98 4.65
N PHE A 42 2.22 -10.27 5.32
CA PHE A 42 2.12 -8.82 5.21
C PHE A 42 3.35 -8.12 5.77
N GLU A 43 3.93 -8.63 6.86
CA GLU A 43 5.15 -8.09 7.43
C GLU A 43 6.31 -8.12 6.43
N SER A 44 6.51 -9.24 5.71
CA SER A 44 7.54 -9.35 4.69
C SER A 44 7.37 -8.31 3.57
N MET A 45 6.13 -8.08 3.13
CA MET A 45 5.84 -7.08 2.09
C MET A 45 6.04 -5.65 2.60
N ILE A 46 5.66 -5.36 3.84
CA ILE A 46 5.82 -4.05 4.48
C ILE A 46 7.30 -3.71 4.66
N LYS A 47 8.13 -4.68 5.04
CA LYS A 47 9.59 -4.49 5.16
C LYS A 47 10.21 -4.07 3.82
N GLN A 48 9.73 -4.64 2.72
CA GLN A 48 10.20 -4.38 1.36
C GLN A 48 9.64 -3.09 0.74
N SER A 49 8.61 -2.48 1.32
CA SER A 49 8.04 -1.24 0.82
C SER A 49 8.60 -0.01 1.52
N ASP A 50 8.57 1.11 0.80
CA ASP A 50 8.84 2.44 1.35
C ASP A 50 7.53 3.10 1.84
N CYS A 51 6.39 2.78 1.22
CA CYS A 51 5.07 3.30 1.58
C CYS A 51 3.98 2.24 1.38
N ILE A 52 2.89 2.36 2.14
CA ILE A 52 1.73 1.49 2.08
C ILE A 52 0.50 2.32 1.67
N ILE A 53 -0.26 1.81 0.71
CA ILE A 53 -1.59 2.28 0.34
C ILE A 53 -2.57 1.21 0.80
N LEU A 54 -3.50 1.55 1.69
CA LEU A 54 -4.53 0.64 2.17
C LEU A 54 -5.92 1.10 1.72
N TYR A 55 -6.58 0.30 0.89
CA TYR A 55 -7.99 0.49 0.54
C TYR A 55 -8.87 -0.19 1.59
N THR A 56 -9.36 0.57 2.57
CA THR A 56 -10.17 0.06 3.69
C THR A 56 -11.45 -0.63 3.22
N ASP A 57 -12.11 -0.09 2.19
CA ASP A 57 -13.36 -0.63 1.64
C ASP A 57 -13.17 -1.93 0.85
N ALA A 58 -11.91 -2.32 0.61
CA ALA A 58 -11.54 -3.49 -0.16
C ALA A 58 -10.47 -4.30 0.58
N CYS A 59 -10.56 -4.36 1.92
CA CYS A 59 -9.72 -5.16 2.78
C CYS A 59 -10.55 -5.72 3.94
N SER A 60 -10.24 -6.92 4.44
CA SER A 60 -10.89 -7.43 5.65
C SER A 60 -10.48 -6.61 6.87
N HIS A 61 -11.34 -6.53 7.89
CA HIS A 61 -11.01 -5.83 9.14
C HIS A 61 -9.72 -6.37 9.75
N GLN A 62 -9.54 -7.70 9.80
CA GLN A 62 -8.32 -8.31 10.34
C GLN A 62 -7.07 -7.83 9.60
N ASN A 63 -7.05 -7.88 8.26
CA ASN A 63 -5.91 -7.42 7.49
C ASN A 63 -5.67 -5.92 7.67
N MET A 64 -6.74 -5.11 7.78
CA MET A 64 -6.62 -3.68 8.04
C MET A 64 -5.89 -3.41 9.37
N TRP A 65 -6.27 -4.12 10.44
CA TRP A 65 -5.62 -4.01 11.74
C TRP A 65 -4.15 -4.46 11.69
N ASP A 66 -3.88 -5.63 11.10
CA ASP A 66 -2.53 -6.17 10.96
C ASP A 66 -1.61 -5.21 10.18
N ILE A 67 -2.09 -4.68 9.05
CA ILE A 67 -1.33 -3.73 8.22
C ILE A 67 -1.04 -2.44 8.99
N ARG A 68 -2.04 -1.92 9.72
CA ARG A 68 -1.87 -0.69 10.52
C ARG A 68 -0.86 -0.88 11.64
N GLU A 69 -0.92 -2.01 12.34
CA GLU A 69 0.02 -2.34 13.41
C GLU A 69 1.44 -2.51 12.85
N LEU A 70 1.60 -3.32 11.80
CA LEU A 70 2.90 -3.55 11.16
C LEU A 70 3.49 -2.28 10.57
N SER A 71 2.68 -1.42 9.95
CA SER A 71 3.10 -0.11 9.44
C SER A 71 3.73 0.74 10.55
N LYS A 72 3.11 0.79 11.74
CA LYS A 72 3.65 1.51 12.90
C LYS A 72 4.94 0.88 13.40
N SER A 73 4.96 -0.44 13.60
CA SER A 73 6.13 -1.16 14.13
C SER A 73 7.35 -1.03 13.23
N HIS A 74 7.16 -1.02 11.90
CA HIS A 74 8.23 -0.85 10.91
C HIS A 74 8.43 0.60 10.47
N GLN A 75 7.74 1.55 11.12
CA GLN A 75 7.77 2.98 10.82
C GLN A 75 7.56 3.28 9.32
N LYS A 76 6.71 2.51 8.64
CA LYS A 76 6.41 2.69 7.22
C LYS A 76 5.21 3.62 7.08
N PRO A 77 5.29 4.72 6.29
CA PRO A 77 4.14 5.57 6.06
C PRO A 77 3.01 4.77 5.40
N ILE A 78 1.79 5.05 5.86
CA ILE A 78 0.57 4.43 5.38
C ILE A 78 -0.44 5.52 5.02
N VAL A 79 -1.09 5.36 3.86
CA VAL A 79 -2.15 6.26 3.39
C VAL A 79 -3.44 5.49 3.10
N TYR A 80 -4.55 6.19 3.24
CA TYR A 80 -5.90 5.65 3.11
C TYR A 80 -6.66 6.45 2.04
N PRO A 81 -6.57 6.06 0.75
CA PRO A 81 -7.30 6.76 -0.31
C PRO A 81 -8.81 6.60 -0.13
N LYS A 82 -9.57 7.65 -0.48
CA LYS A 82 -11.02 7.56 -0.60
C LYS A 82 -11.38 6.94 -1.96
N GLY A 83 -12.24 5.93 -1.97
CA GLY A 83 -12.63 5.23 -3.20
C GLY A 83 -11.51 4.35 -3.79
N THR A 84 -11.57 4.05 -5.09
CA THR A 84 -10.68 3.07 -5.75
C THR A 84 -9.71 3.67 -6.78
N GLY A 85 -9.57 5.00 -6.79
CA GLY A 85 -8.78 5.72 -7.79
C GLY A 85 -7.28 5.53 -7.65
N THR A 86 -6.62 5.05 -8.72
CA THR A 86 -5.16 4.81 -8.75
C THR A 86 -4.33 6.10 -8.68
N SER A 87 -4.70 7.14 -9.44
CA SER A 87 -3.90 8.38 -9.51
C SER A 87 -3.81 9.08 -8.16
N GLN A 88 -4.94 9.21 -7.49
CA GLN A 88 -5.01 9.85 -6.17
C GLN A 88 -4.24 9.03 -5.13
N ALA A 89 -4.37 7.70 -5.15
CA ALA A 89 -3.66 6.84 -4.21
C ALA A 89 -2.13 6.95 -4.34
N LEU A 90 -1.61 6.95 -5.57
CA LEU A 90 -0.17 7.13 -5.82
C LEU A 90 0.32 8.55 -5.47
N GLN A 91 -0.54 9.56 -5.62
CA GLN A 91 -0.22 10.93 -5.21
C GLN A 91 -0.09 11.04 -3.69
N LEU A 92 -1.04 10.49 -2.94
CA LEU A 92 -0.96 10.43 -1.46
C LEU A 92 0.29 9.70 -0.99
N ALA A 93 0.65 8.58 -1.64
CA ALA A 93 1.86 7.84 -1.29
C ALA A 93 3.13 8.67 -1.52
N ARG A 94 3.18 9.47 -2.59
CA ARG A 94 4.29 10.40 -2.84
C ARG A 94 4.41 11.46 -1.74
N GLU A 95 3.31 12.13 -1.42
CA GLU A 95 3.29 13.15 -0.38
C GLU A 95 3.70 12.60 0.99
N ALA A 96 3.27 11.38 1.32
CA ALA A 96 3.67 10.73 2.56
C ALA A 96 5.17 10.39 2.62
N LEU A 97 5.75 10.00 1.48
CA LEU A 97 7.19 9.74 1.36
C LEU A 97 8.03 11.03 1.42
N GLU A 98 7.52 12.13 0.89
CA GLU A 98 8.17 13.44 0.93
C GLU A 98 8.15 14.02 2.36
N LYS A 99 7.00 13.97 3.04
CA LYS A 99 6.88 14.43 4.44
C LYS A 99 7.82 13.70 5.39
N LYS A 100 8.08 12.41 5.16
CA LYS A 100 9.00 11.62 5.99
C LYS A 100 10.48 12.01 5.80
N GLN A 101 10.85 12.65 4.70
CA GLN A 101 12.24 13.08 4.44
C GLN A 101 12.59 14.43 5.10
N ILE A 102 11.59 15.15 5.61
CA ILE A 102 11.75 16.51 6.17
C ILE A 102 11.76 16.47 7.72
N CYS A 103 11.71 15.29 8.34
CA CYS A 103 11.76 15.08 9.78
C CYS A 103 12.96 14.23 10.19
#